data_AF-A0A2V2UMX2-F1
#
_entry.id   AF-A0A2V2UMX2-F1
#
_cell.length_a   1.000
_cell.length_b   1.000
_cell.length_c   1.000
_cell.angle_alpha   90.00
_cell.angle_beta   90.00
_cell.angle_gamma   90.00
#
_symmetry.space_group_name_H-M   'P 1'
#
loop_
_entity.id
_entity.type
_entity.pdbx_description
1 polymer ?
#
loop_
_entity_poly.entity_id
_entity_poly.type
_entity_poly.pdbx_seq_one_letter_code
_entity_poly.pdbx_strand_id
1 'polypeptide(L)'
;MWRELYTSACADSAVTPRGELLALEGGTVRLCGNTFGRFHQRVTDDEVVALSETCARLPLVAELHLEYNEVSSRGATALADAMRNGFRSLQYLDLSHNAIDAEGANALAAAATTHEALSTLLLRSNPIGGACGPFMEKLLQSDDRGQQ
;
A
#
# COMPACT_ATOMS: atom_id res chain seq x y z
N MET A 1 -5.62 19.56 -7.95
CA MET A 1 -5.80 19.20 -6.53
C MET A 1 -4.91 18.03 -6.11
N TRP A 2 -4.97 16.86 -6.77
CA TRP A 2 -4.05 15.73 -6.48
C TRP A 2 -2.57 16.10 -6.60
N ARG A 3 -2.15 16.61 -7.77
CA ARG A 3 -0.76 16.97 -8.06
C ARG A 3 -0.11 17.82 -6.97
N GLU A 4 -0.82 18.84 -6.48
CA GLU A 4 -0.32 19.78 -5.47
C GLU A 4 -0.16 19.09 -4.11
N LEU A 5 -1.15 18.30 -3.69
CA LEU A 5 -1.08 17.54 -2.44
C LEU A 5 0.03 16.49 -2.48
N TYR A 6 0.16 15.75 -3.58
CA TYR A 6 1.21 14.75 -3.74
C TYR A 6 2.59 15.41 -3.73
N THR A 7 2.75 16.56 -4.40
CA THR A 7 4.01 17.32 -4.38
C THR A 7 4.33 17.82 -2.97
N SER A 8 3.33 18.29 -2.22
CA SER A 8 3.49 18.73 -0.84
C SER A 8 3.92 17.58 0.08
N ALA A 9 3.22 16.44 0.02
CA ALA A 9 3.54 15.27 0.84
C ALA A 9 4.93 14.70 0.51
N CYS A 10 5.31 14.73 -0.78
CA CYS A 10 6.67 14.37 -1.19
C CYS A 10 7.71 15.35 -0.63
N ALA A 11 7.43 16.65 -0.61
CA ALA A 11 8.32 17.64 -0.02
C ALA A 11 8.51 17.42 1.50
N ASP A 12 7.42 17.11 2.21
CA ASP A 12 7.45 16.79 3.65
C ASP A 12 8.24 15.50 3.94
N SER A 13 8.17 14.53 3.04
CA SER A 13 8.88 13.25 3.13
C SER A 13 10.29 13.26 2.50
N ALA A 14 10.77 14.42 2.02
CA ALA A 14 12.03 14.57 1.28
C ALA A 14 12.20 13.63 0.06
N VAL A 15 11.07 13.30 -0.58
CA VAL A 15 10.97 12.42 -1.73
C VAL A 15 10.81 13.23 -3.01
N THR A 16 11.37 12.74 -4.12
CA THR A 16 11.11 13.34 -5.43
C THR A 16 9.78 12.81 -5.99
N PRO A 17 8.77 13.65 -6.22
CA PRO A 17 7.49 13.19 -6.74
C PRO A 17 7.66 12.60 -8.15
N ARG A 18 7.07 11.43 -8.37
CA ARG A 18 7.13 10.75 -9.67
C ARG A 18 6.21 11.43 -10.68
N GLY A 19 6.73 11.74 -11.87
CA GLY A 19 5.97 12.39 -12.95
C GLY A 19 4.67 11.65 -13.32
N GLU A 20 4.70 10.32 -13.29
CA GLU A 20 3.54 9.45 -13.54
C GLU A 20 2.41 9.65 -12.52
N LEU A 21 2.74 9.95 -11.26
CA LEU A 21 1.77 10.21 -10.20
C LEU A 21 1.27 11.66 -10.22
N LEU A 22 2.04 12.59 -10.79
CA LEU A 22 1.61 13.99 -10.93
C LEU A 22 0.48 14.16 -11.95
N ALA A 23 0.36 13.25 -12.91
CA ALA A 23 -0.69 13.21 -13.92
C ALA A 23 -1.84 12.25 -13.56
N LEU A 24 -1.88 11.75 -12.32
CA LEU A 24 -2.91 10.82 -11.89
C LEU A 24 -4.27 11.54 -11.79
N GLU A 25 -5.25 11.04 -12.54
CA GLU A 25 -6.64 11.54 -12.51
C GLU A 25 -7.54 10.70 -11.57
N GLY A 26 -7.00 9.63 -10.99
CA GLY A 26 -7.68 8.67 -10.12
C GLY A 26 -7.66 7.26 -10.71
N GLY A 27 -8.08 6.28 -9.91
CA GLY A 27 -8.14 4.87 -10.28
C GLY A 27 -6.91 4.08 -9.82
N THR A 28 -6.21 3.46 -10.77
CA THR A 28 -5.15 2.48 -10.50
C THR A 28 -3.77 3.13 -10.49
N VAL A 29 -3.04 2.95 -9.39
CA VAL A 29 -1.63 3.32 -9.25
C VAL A 29 -0.77 2.08 -9.39
N ARG A 30 0.11 2.06 -10.40
CA ARG A 30 1.06 0.96 -10.65
C ARG A 30 2.50 1.44 -10.52
N LEU A 31 3.19 0.99 -9.48
CA LEU A 31 4.60 1.28 -9.24
C LEU A 31 5.38 -0.02 -9.02
N CYS A 32 5.13 -1.03 -9.87
CA CYS A 32 5.74 -2.35 -9.79
C CYS A 32 7.26 -2.26 -10.05
N GLY A 33 8.08 -2.67 -9.09
CA GLY A 33 9.54 -2.54 -9.14
C GLY A 33 10.24 -3.55 -10.06
N ASN A 34 9.51 -4.50 -10.65
CA ASN A 34 9.99 -5.48 -11.63
C ASN A 34 10.01 -4.96 -13.08
N THR A 35 9.63 -3.70 -13.30
CA THR A 35 9.66 -3.10 -14.64
C THR A 35 11.11 -2.77 -15.03
N PHE A 36 11.51 -3.05 -16.27
CA PHE A 36 12.90 -2.94 -16.76
C PHE A 36 13.58 -1.58 -16.50
N GLY A 37 12.81 -0.50 -16.38
CA GLY A 37 13.29 0.85 -16.03
C GLY A 37 13.34 1.20 -14.53
N ARG A 38 12.79 0.35 -13.64
CA ARG A 38 12.60 0.63 -12.21
C ARG A 38 13.54 -0.16 -11.28
N PHE A 39 14.44 -0.98 -11.82
CA PHE A 39 15.45 -1.71 -11.03
C PHE A 39 16.34 -0.81 -10.15
N HIS A 40 16.47 0.48 -10.49
CA HIS A 40 17.24 1.46 -9.73
C HIS A 40 16.37 2.55 -9.08
N GLN A 41 15.05 2.38 -9.09
CA GLN A 41 14.08 3.31 -8.53
C GLN A 41 12.93 2.55 -7.85
N ARG A 42 13.27 1.59 -7.00
CA ARG A 42 12.29 0.89 -6.17
C ARG A 42 11.58 1.88 -5.26
N VAL A 43 10.32 1.57 -4.96
CA VAL A 43 9.55 2.38 -4.03
C VAL A 43 10.07 2.18 -2.62
N THR A 44 10.39 3.29 -1.94
CA THR A 44 10.84 3.31 -0.55
C THR A 44 9.70 3.61 0.42
N ASP A 45 9.92 3.38 1.71
CA ASP A 45 8.94 3.69 2.74
C ASP A 45 8.47 5.15 2.71
N ASP A 46 9.37 6.10 2.45
CA ASP A 46 9.04 7.53 2.40
C ASP A 46 8.12 7.85 1.21
N GLU A 47 8.32 7.20 0.07
CA GLU A 47 7.42 7.32 -1.08
C GLU A 47 6.02 6.79 -0.76
N VAL A 48 5.96 5.66 -0.02
CA VAL A 48 4.69 5.08 0.44
C VAL A 48 3.98 5.99 1.43
N VAL A 49 4.70 6.60 2.37
CA VAL A 49 4.15 7.56 3.35
C VAL A 49 3.52 8.75 2.61
N ALA A 50 4.27 9.39 1.72
CA ALA A 50 3.77 10.53 0.95
C ALA A 50 2.52 10.17 0.12
N LEU A 51 2.52 8.97 -0.48
CA LEU A 51 1.35 8.48 -1.21
C LEU A 51 0.15 8.25 -0.29
N SER A 52 0.38 7.60 0.85
CA SER A 52 -0.64 7.27 1.84
C SER A 52 -1.33 8.51 2.41
N GLU A 53 -0.56 9.54 2.74
CA GLU A 53 -1.07 10.83 3.21
C GLU A 53 -1.90 11.54 2.15
N THR A 54 -1.43 11.52 0.90
CA THR A 54 -2.15 12.12 -0.23
C THR A 54 -3.48 11.40 -0.45
N CYS A 55 -3.46 10.07 -0.46
CA CYS A 55 -4.65 9.23 -0.61
C CYS A 55 -5.65 9.36 0.55
N ALA A 56 -5.17 9.58 1.78
CA ALA A 56 -6.04 9.82 2.93
C ALA A 56 -6.82 11.13 2.82
N ARG A 57 -6.25 12.14 2.14
CA ARG A 57 -6.90 13.44 1.92
C ARG A 57 -7.74 13.45 0.64
N LEU A 58 -7.32 12.74 -0.39
CA LEU A 58 -8.01 12.60 -1.66
C LEU A 58 -8.14 11.11 -2.02
N PRO A 59 -9.30 10.49 -1.73
CA PRO A 59 -9.56 9.10 -2.04
C PRO A 59 -9.86 8.91 -3.54
N LEU A 60 -8.87 9.22 -4.38
CA LEU A 60 -8.93 9.05 -5.84
C LEU A 60 -8.37 7.71 -6.29
N VAL A 61 -7.51 7.09 -5.49
CA VAL A 61 -6.87 5.80 -5.81
C VAL A 61 -7.77 4.66 -5.35
N ALA A 62 -8.08 3.75 -6.25
CA ALA A 62 -8.85 2.54 -5.96
C ALA A 62 -7.97 1.30 -5.90
N GLU A 63 -6.89 1.27 -6.69
CA GLU A 63 -6.02 0.10 -6.79
C GLU A 63 -4.56 0.55 -6.66
N LEU A 64 -3.80 -0.13 -5.82
CA LEU A 64 -2.42 0.19 -5.52
C LEU A 64 -1.53 -1.05 -5.69
N HIS A 65 -0.70 -1.03 -6.73
CA HIS A 65 0.25 -2.08 -7.08
C HIS A 65 1.67 -1.63 -6.76
N LEU A 66 2.23 -2.19 -5.68
CA LEU A 66 3.55 -1.89 -5.13
C LEU A 66 4.43 -3.15 -5.07
N GLU A 67 4.18 -4.15 -5.91
CA GLU A 67 4.96 -5.38 -5.90
C GLU A 67 6.42 -5.17 -6.34
N TYR A 68 7.32 -6.00 -5.81
CA TYR A 68 8.77 -5.98 -6.12
C TYR A 68 9.48 -4.68 -5.75
N ASN A 69 9.09 -4.03 -4.64
CA ASN A 69 9.71 -2.82 -4.13
C ASN A 69 10.48 -3.07 -2.81
N GLU A 70 10.97 -2.00 -2.19
CA GLU A 70 11.71 -2.03 -0.91
C GLU A 70 10.85 -1.46 0.23
N VAL A 71 9.55 -1.78 0.23
CA VAL A 71 8.65 -1.37 1.30
C VAL A 71 8.89 -2.24 2.53
N SER A 72 9.17 -1.62 3.67
CA SER A 72 9.35 -2.27 4.95
C SER A 72 8.08 -2.20 5.80
N SER A 73 8.14 -2.70 7.04
CA SER A 73 7.06 -2.56 8.02
C SER A 73 6.72 -1.11 8.34
N ARG A 74 7.65 -0.16 8.14
CA ARG A 74 7.40 1.27 8.30
C ARG A 74 6.40 1.77 7.26
N GLY A 75 6.64 1.52 5.97
CA GLY A 75 5.73 1.90 4.90
C GLY A 75 4.38 1.16 4.99
N ALA A 76 4.41 -0.12 5.37
CA ALA A 76 3.19 -0.91 5.60
C ALA A 76 2.30 -0.33 6.72
N THR A 77 2.89 0.08 7.84
CA THR A 77 2.16 0.70 8.96
C THR A 77 1.60 2.06 8.57
N ALA A 78 2.34 2.87 7.81
CA ALA A 78 1.85 4.14 7.31
C ALA A 78 0.62 3.98 6.38
N LEU A 79 0.65 2.97 5.50
CA LEU A 79 -0.52 2.59 4.69
C LEU A 79 -1.70 2.17 5.56
N ALA A 80 -1.47 1.32 6.56
CA ALA A 80 -2.51 0.87 7.48
C ALA A 80 -3.17 2.03 8.23
N ASP A 81 -2.40 3.02 8.68
CA ASP A 81 -2.93 4.21 9.34
C ASP A 81 -3.68 5.12 8.38
N ALA A 82 -3.21 5.27 7.13
CA ALA A 82 -3.96 6.01 6.12
C ALA A 82 -5.30 5.35 5.78
N MET A 83 -5.34 4.02 5.69
CA MET A 83 -6.57 3.24 5.51
C MET A 83 -7.58 3.49 6.63
N ARG A 84 -7.11 3.58 7.88
CA ARG A 84 -7.97 3.90 9.04
C ARG A 84 -8.46 5.35 9.05
N ASN A 85 -7.61 6.28 8.63
CA ASN A 85 -7.85 7.71 8.80
C ASN A 85 -8.54 8.40 7.62
N GLY A 86 -8.53 7.82 6.41
CA GLY A 86 -9.17 8.50 5.27
C GLY A 86 -9.09 7.82 3.91
N PHE A 87 -8.26 6.80 3.72
CA PHE A 87 -8.03 6.18 2.42
C PHE A 87 -9.14 5.17 2.03
N ARG A 88 -10.40 5.62 2.10
CA ARG A 88 -11.61 4.78 1.99
C ARG A 88 -11.87 4.19 0.60
N SER A 89 -11.25 4.74 -0.45
CA SER A 89 -11.45 4.30 -1.84
C SER A 89 -10.65 3.06 -2.21
N LEU A 90 -9.69 2.64 -1.38
CA LEU A 90 -8.80 1.53 -1.69
C LEU A 90 -9.56 0.20 -1.71
N GLN A 91 -9.58 -0.42 -2.88
CA GLN A 91 -10.19 -1.72 -3.15
C GLN A 91 -9.13 -2.81 -3.29
N TYR A 92 -8.00 -2.50 -3.93
CA TYR A 92 -6.95 -3.47 -4.21
C TYR A 92 -5.59 -2.96 -3.73
N LEU A 93 -4.88 -3.78 -2.94
CA LEU A 93 -3.53 -3.50 -2.48
C LEU A 93 -2.62 -4.71 -2.70
N ASP A 94 -1.60 -4.57 -3.55
CA ASP A 94 -0.55 -5.56 -3.74
C ASP A 94 0.80 -5.02 -3.25
N LEU A 95 1.33 -5.68 -2.22
CA LEU A 95 2.63 -5.43 -1.61
C LEU A 95 3.51 -6.68 -1.69
N SER A 96 3.26 -7.57 -2.64
CA SER A 96 4.03 -8.80 -2.79
C SER A 96 5.50 -8.53 -3.15
N HIS A 97 6.41 -9.39 -2.72
CA HIS A 97 7.86 -9.25 -2.97
C HIS A 97 8.44 -7.92 -2.43
N ASN A 98 8.10 -7.58 -1.20
CA ASN A 98 8.66 -6.45 -0.45
C ASN A 98 9.43 -6.95 0.79
N ALA A 99 9.84 -6.04 1.68
CA ALA A 99 10.56 -6.31 2.92
C ALA A 99 9.67 -6.16 4.17
N ILE A 100 8.38 -6.51 4.07
CA ILE A 100 7.41 -6.37 5.16
C ILE A 100 7.56 -7.53 6.15
N ASP A 101 7.74 -7.20 7.44
CA ASP A 101 7.81 -8.17 8.54
C ASP A 101 6.42 -8.48 9.15
N ALA A 102 6.41 -9.29 10.21
CA ALA A 102 5.20 -9.64 10.95
C ALA A 102 4.41 -8.43 11.47
N GLU A 103 5.10 -7.39 11.92
CA GLU A 103 4.50 -6.21 12.54
C GLU A 103 3.75 -5.40 11.48
N GLY A 104 4.40 -5.12 10.35
CA GLY A 104 3.79 -4.43 9.22
C GLY A 104 2.60 -5.21 8.63
N ALA A 105 2.73 -6.54 8.51
CA ALA A 105 1.64 -7.38 8.02
C ALA A 105 0.43 -7.38 8.97
N ASN A 106 0.65 -7.43 10.29
CA ASN A 106 -0.42 -7.35 11.28
C ASN A 106 -1.12 -5.98 11.26
N ALA A 107 -0.37 -4.89 11.11
CA ALA A 107 -0.93 -3.55 10.99
C ALA A 107 -1.88 -3.44 9.78
N LEU A 108 -1.43 -3.91 8.61
CA LEU A 108 -2.23 -3.96 7.39
C LEU A 108 -3.46 -4.86 7.54
N ALA A 109 -3.32 -6.05 8.12
CA ALA A 109 -4.44 -6.97 8.36
C ALA A 109 -5.51 -6.35 9.28
N ALA A 110 -5.08 -5.69 10.36
CA ALA A 110 -5.98 -5.00 11.28
C ALA A 110 -6.70 -3.83 10.60
N ALA A 111 -6.01 -3.04 9.77
CA ALA A 111 -6.62 -1.97 9.00
C ALA A 111 -7.59 -2.50 7.94
N ALA A 112 -7.22 -3.55 7.21
CA ALA A 112 -8.06 -4.22 6.22
C ALA A 112 -9.36 -4.76 6.83
N THR A 113 -9.31 -5.32 8.05
CA THR A 113 -10.49 -5.81 8.77
C THR A 113 -11.53 -4.70 9.01
N THR A 114 -11.06 -3.47 9.20
CA THR A 114 -11.93 -2.29 9.41
C THR A 114 -12.28 -1.55 8.11
N HIS A 115 -11.67 -1.93 7.00
CA HIS A 115 -11.77 -1.20 5.74
C HIS A 115 -12.85 -1.81 4.83
N GLU A 116 -14.02 -1.18 4.79
CA GLU A 116 -15.20 -1.73 4.11
C GLU A 116 -15.04 -1.92 2.58
N ALA A 117 -14.23 -1.09 1.93
CA ALA A 117 -14.06 -1.13 0.48
C ALA A 117 -12.94 -2.06 0.00
N LEU A 118 -12.07 -2.52 0.91
CA LEU A 118 -10.90 -3.32 0.50
C LEU A 118 -11.36 -4.74 0.18
N SER A 119 -11.20 -5.14 -1.07
CA SER A 119 -11.56 -6.48 -1.55
C SER A 119 -10.35 -7.39 -1.70
N THR A 120 -9.14 -6.85 -1.79
CA THR A 120 -7.94 -7.67 -1.99
C THR A 120 -6.71 -7.06 -1.34
N LEU A 121 -6.03 -7.85 -0.50
CA LEU A 121 -4.73 -7.55 0.10
C LEU A 121 -3.74 -8.67 -0.19
N LEU A 122 -2.69 -8.38 -0.97
CA LEU A 122 -1.64 -9.34 -1.30
C LEU A 122 -0.32 -8.97 -0.60
N LEU A 123 0.20 -9.91 0.18
CA LEU A 123 1.45 -9.76 0.94
C LEU A 123 2.44 -10.91 0.65
N ARG A 124 2.33 -11.57 -0.51
CA ARG A 124 3.13 -12.76 -0.85
C ARG A 124 4.62 -12.45 -0.90
N SER A 125 5.47 -13.44 -0.63
CA SER A 125 6.94 -13.30 -0.75
C SER A 125 7.54 -12.15 0.09
N ASN A 126 6.92 -11.82 1.24
CA ASN A 126 7.46 -10.91 2.24
C ASN A 126 8.05 -11.72 3.42
N PRO A 127 9.06 -11.20 4.14
CA PRO A 127 9.65 -11.84 5.31
C PRO A 127 8.75 -11.73 6.56
N ILE A 128 7.48 -12.11 6.44
CA ILE A 128 6.47 -11.96 7.49
C ILE A 128 6.79 -12.84 8.72
N GLY A 129 7.62 -13.87 8.57
CA GLY A 129 8.09 -14.70 9.69
C GLY A 129 6.96 -15.53 10.34
N GLY A 130 7.29 -16.74 10.83
CA GLY A 130 6.31 -17.74 11.28
C GLY A 130 5.39 -17.36 12.47
N ALA A 131 5.42 -16.12 12.96
CA ALA A 131 4.59 -15.65 14.06
C ALA A 131 3.22 -15.09 13.62
N CYS A 132 3.01 -14.78 12.33
CA CYS A 132 1.71 -14.34 11.80
C CYS A 132 0.74 -15.48 11.45
N GLY A 133 1.17 -16.74 11.60
CA GLY A 133 0.39 -17.94 11.25
C GLY A 133 -1.07 -17.92 11.70
N PRO A 134 -1.39 -17.62 12.98
CA PRO A 134 -2.78 -17.69 13.44
C PRO A 134 -3.65 -16.49 13.07
N PHE A 135 -3.07 -15.30 12.81
CA PHE A 135 -3.85 -14.09 12.53
C PHE A 135 -4.15 -13.94 11.03
N MET A 136 -3.18 -14.23 10.16
CA MET A 136 -3.41 -14.27 8.70
C MET A 136 -4.32 -15.43 8.30
N GLU A 137 -4.25 -16.60 8.97
CA GLU A 137 -5.17 -17.71 8.71
C GLU A 137 -6.62 -17.31 8.97
N LYS A 138 -6.87 -16.52 10.02
CA LYS A 138 -8.21 -16.00 10.33
C LYS A 138 -8.70 -14.96 9.32
N LEU A 139 -7.78 -14.16 8.76
CA LEU A 139 -8.09 -13.15 7.74
C LEU A 139 -8.34 -13.79 6.36
N LEU A 140 -7.59 -14.84 6.01
CA LEU A 140 -7.78 -15.61 4.76
C LEU A 140 -9.08 -16.43 4.80
N GLN A 141 -9.49 -16.93 5.97
CA GLN A 141 -10.77 -17.62 6.14
C GLN A 141 -11.99 -16.70 5.96
N SER A 142 -11.86 -15.38 6.11
CA SER A 142 -12.95 -14.46 5.78
C SER A 142 -13.16 -14.24 4.27
N ASP A 143 -12.14 -14.51 3.45
CA ASP A 143 -12.18 -14.28 2.00
C ASP A 143 -12.76 -15.48 1.21
N ASP A 144 -12.84 -16.66 1.82
CA ASP A 144 -13.45 -17.86 1.20
C ASP A 144 -14.99 -17.81 1.15
N ARG A 145 -15.60 -16.69 1.56
CA ARG A 145 -17.05 -16.42 1.43
C ARG A 145 -17.47 -15.83 0.09
N GLY A 146 -16.54 -15.71 -0.88
CA GLY A 146 -16.79 -15.16 -2.21
C GLY A 146 -16.87 -16.17 -3.36
N GLN A 147 -16.72 -17.48 -3.11
CA GLN A 147 -16.85 -18.52 -4.16
C GLN A 147 -17.80 -19.65 -3.72
N GLN A 148 -19.10 -19.34 -3.62
CA GLN A 148 -20.17 -20.32 -3.82
C GLN A 148 -21.30 -19.70 -4.64
#